data_AF-A0A8C5R9S0-F1
#
_entry.id   AF-A0A8C5R9S0-F1
#
_cell.length_a   1.000
_cell.length_b   1.000
_cell.length_c   1.000
_cell.angle_alpha   90.00
_cell.angle_beta   90.00
_cell.angle_gamma   90.00
#
_symmetry.space_group_name_H-M   'P 1'
#
loop_
_entity.id
_entity.type
_entity.pdbx_description
1 polymer ?
#
loop_
_entity_poly.entity_id
_entity_poly.type
_entity_poly.pdbx_seq_one_letter_code
_entity_poly.pdbx_strand_id
1 'polypeptide(L)' 'MKSNAAAQTYRTMQKHIIFYSSICQPQNCMDCVTIYLGKRDFIDHVEYVEPVDGVVLVDPDIVKEKKGFVSIN' A
#
# COMPACT_ATOMS: atom_id res chain seq x y z
N MET A 1 31.01 14.80 26.54
CA MET A 1 30.38 13.58 25.96
C MET A 1 28.91 13.90 25.68
N LYS A 2 28.56 14.29 24.45
CA LYS A 2 27.16 14.54 24.06
C LYS A 2 26.68 13.30 23.28
N SER A 3 25.79 12.52 23.88
CA SER A 3 25.13 11.38 23.24
C SER A 3 24.08 11.87 22.24
N ASN A 4 24.13 11.35 21.02
CA ASN A 4 23.31 11.76 19.88
C ASN A 4 21.82 11.49 20.10
N ALA A 5 21.07 12.56 20.40
CA ALA A 5 19.60 12.57 20.44
C ALA A 5 18.96 12.28 19.06
N ALA A 6 19.67 12.54 17.96
CA ALA A 6 19.14 12.36 16.60
C ALA A 6 18.88 10.89 16.21
N ALA A 7 19.63 9.94 16.78
CA ALA A 7 19.45 8.52 16.50
C ALA A 7 18.22 7.91 17.22
N GLN A 8 17.73 8.57 18.27
CA GLN A 8 16.60 8.10 19.06
C GLN A 8 15.25 8.57 18.49
N THR A 9 15.21 9.69 17.76
CA THR A 9 13.95 10.29 17.27
C THR A 9 13.32 9.54 16.10
N TYR A 10 14.09 8.81 15.30
CA TYR A 10 13.57 8.01 14.16
C TYR A 10 13.04 6.63 14.56
N ARG A 11 13.39 6.11 15.74
CA ARG A 11 12.95 4.76 16.17
C ARG A 11 11.55 4.75 16.80
N THR A 12 10.97 5.90 17.15
CA THR A 12 9.72 5.96 17.95
C THR A 12 8.45 6.23 17.12
N MET A 13 8.49 6.12 15.79
CA MET A 13 7.29 6.25 14.95
C MET A 13 7.25 5.24 13.81
N GLN A 14 7.55 3.95 14.06
CA GLN A 14 7.07 2.89 13.16
C GLN A 14 5.58 2.63 13.40
N LYS A 15 4.74 3.65 13.24
CA LYS A 15 3.32 3.43 12.98
C LYS A 15 3.23 2.94 11.54
N HIS A 16 3.24 1.62 11.36
CA HIS A 16 2.91 1.00 10.07
C HIS A 16 1.42 1.25 9.82
N ILE A 17 1.09 2.42 9.27
CA ILE A 17 -0.27 2.77 8.88
C ILE A 17 -0.52 2.05 7.57
N ILE A 18 -1.33 0.99 7.63
CA ILE A 18 -1.76 0.26 6.45
C ILE A 18 -3.02 0.93 5.92
N PHE A 19 -2.98 1.34 4.66
CA PHE A 19 -4.12 1.98 3.99
C PHE A 19 -4.95 0.92 3.29
N TYR A 20 -6.26 0.90 3.59
CA TYR A 20 -7.23 0.00 2.99
C TYR A 20 -8.06 0.75 1.95
N SER A 21 -8.10 0.21 0.73
CA SER A 21 -9.04 0.65 -0.31
C SER A 21 -9.78 -0.56 -0.83
N SER A 22 -11.11 -0.53 -0.80
CA SER A 22 -11.95 -1.54 -1.44
C SER A 22 -12.65 -0.97 -2.64
N ILE A 23 -12.45 -1.62 -3.78
CA ILE A 23 -12.99 -1.24 -5.07
C ILE A 23 -14.00 -2.31 -5.43
N CYS A 24 -15.26 -1.92 -5.52
CA CYS A 24 -16.35 -2.79 -5.94
C CYS A 24 -16.89 -2.30 -7.28
N GLN A 25 -17.21 -3.22 -8.19
CA GLN A 25 -17.86 -2.82 -9.42
C GLN A 25 -19.26 -2.26 -9.15
N PRO A 26 -19.65 -1.12 -9.74
CA PRO A 26 -20.92 -0.47 -9.45
C PRO A 26 -22.14 -1.32 -9.83
N GLN A 27 -22.01 -2.21 -10.81
CA GLN A 27 -23.07 -3.13 -11.24
C GLN A 27 -23.05 -4.50 -10.55
N ASN A 28 -22.00 -4.84 -9.80
CA ASN A 28 -21.91 -6.11 -9.07
C ASN A 28 -21.10 -5.93 -7.77
N CYS A 29 -21.81 -5.75 -6.65
CA CYS A 29 -21.22 -5.58 -5.32
C CYS A 29 -20.51 -6.85 -4.80
N MET A 30 -20.66 -8.01 -5.46
CA MET A 30 -19.98 -9.24 -5.06
C MET A 30 -18.50 -9.28 -5.46
N ASP A 31 -18.10 -8.55 -6.50
CA ASP A 31 -16.72 -8.55 -6.99
C ASP A 31 -15.98 -7.34 -6.43
N CYS A 32 -15.73 -7.33 -5.12
CA CYS A 32 -14.89 -6.34 -4.47
C CYS A 32 -13.44 -6.82 -4.38
N VAL A 33 -12.49 -5.94 -4.72
CA VAL A 33 -11.06 -6.17 -4.54
C VAL A 33 -10.54 -5.19 -3.50
N THR A 34 -9.75 -5.69 -2.57
CA THR A 34 -9.17 -4.87 -1.50
C THR A 34 -7.67 -4.74 -1.70
N ILE A 35 -7.15 -3.52 -1.58
CA ILE A 35 -5.71 -3.21 -1.66
C ILE A 35 -5.26 -2.64 -0.32
N TYR A 36 -4.12 -3.13 0.15
CA TYR A 36 -3.42 -2.65 1.33
C TYR A 36 -2.07 -2.04 0.93
N LEU A 37 -1.88 -0.75 1.20
CA LEU A 37 -0.60 -0.06 0.93
C LEU A 37 0.08 0.33 2.24
N GLY A 38 1.41 0.26 2.26
CA GLY A 38 2.20 0.70 3.42
C GLY A 38 2.26 2.22 3.62
N LYS A 39 1.99 2.99 2.55
CA LYS A 39 1.94 4.47 2.56
C LYS A 39 1.03 5.01 1.46
N ARG A 40 0.58 6.27 1.58
CA ARG A 40 -0.20 6.99 0.55
C ARG A 40 0.64 7.95 -0.28
N ASP A 41 1.60 8.60 0.36
CA ASP A 41 2.46 9.57 -0.28
C ASP A 41 3.80 8.89 -0.59
N PHE A 42 4.16 8.88 -1.88
CA PHE A 42 5.43 8.33 -2.38
C PHE A 42 6.29 9.51 -2.80
N ILE A 43 7.48 9.63 -2.21
CA ILE A 43 8.35 10.76 -2.45
C ILE A 43 9.12 10.53 -3.76
N ASP A 44 9.09 11.54 -4.62
CA ASP A 44 9.96 11.63 -5.78
C ASP A 44 11.26 12.34 -5.37
N HIS A 45 12.37 11.61 -5.41
CA HIS A 45 13.69 12.16 -5.22
C HIS A 45 14.33 12.45 -6.57
N VAL A 46 15.31 13.36 -6.59
CA VAL A 46 16.00 13.78 -7.82
C VAL A 46 16.55 12.61 -8.64
N GLU A 47 16.94 11.51 -8.00
CA GLU A 47 17.54 10.34 -8.66
C GLU A 47 16.61 9.13 -8.76
N TYR A 48 15.56 9.05 -7.93
CA TYR A 48 14.67 7.88 -7.86
C TYR A 48 13.33 8.22 -7.22
N VAL A 49 12.31 7.44 -7.58
CA VAL A 49 11.00 7.48 -6.93
C VAL A 49 10.92 6.34 -5.92
N GLU A 50 10.35 6.61 -4.75
CA GLU A 50 10.10 5.54 -3.79
C GLU A 50 9.13 4.48 -4.36
N PRO A 51 9.45 3.19 -4.24
CA PRO A 51 8.59 2.14 -4.78
C PRO A 51 7.26 2.04 -4.04
N VAL A 52 6.22 1.65 -4.79
CA VAL A 52 4.89 1.33 -4.25
C VAL A 52 4.88 -0.13 -3.79
N ASP A 53 4.71 -0.33 -2.48
CA ASP A 53 4.61 -1.66 -1.87
C ASP A 53 3.25 -1.86 -1.20
N GLY A 54 2.70 -3.06 -1.37
CA GLY A 54 1.36 -3.42 -0.91
C GLY A 54 0.93 -4.83 -1.26
N VAL A 55 -0.23 -5.21 -0.75
CA VAL A 55 -0.85 -6.52 -0.99
C VAL A 55 -2.29 -6.35 -1.48
N VAL A 56 -2.71 -7.27 -2.34
CA VAL A 56 -4.09 -7.32 -2.85
C VAL A 56 -4.78 -8.54 -2.25
N LEU A 57 -5.88 -8.31 -1.55
CA LEU A 57 -6.77 -9.36 -1.07
C LEU A 57 -7.85 -9.59 -2.13
N VAL A 58 -7.95 -10.82 -2.60
CA VAL A 58 -8.93 -11.25 -3.59
C VAL A 58 -9.57 -12.55 -3.17
N ASP A 59 -10.88 -12.67 -3.34
CA ASP A 59 -11.59 -13.93 -3.17
C ASP A 59 -11.21 -14.89 -4.33
N PRO A 60 -10.78 -16.13 -4.04
CA PRO A 60 -10.51 -17.13 -5.07
C PRO A 60 -11.66 -17.32 -6.07
N ASP A 61 -12.91 -17.18 -5.64
CA ASP A 61 -14.09 -17.37 -6.50
C ASP A 61 -14.19 -16.29 -7.59
N ILE A 62 -13.67 -15.09 -7.34
CA ILE A 62 -13.59 -13.99 -8.33
C ILE A 62 -12.47 -14.25 -9.35
N VAL A 63 -11.40 -14.95 -8.96
CA VAL A 63 -10.15 -15.11 -9.75
C VAL A 63 -10.13 -16.37 -10.62
N LYS A 64 -11.04 -17.34 -10.40
CA LYS A 64 -11.01 -18.67 -11.06
C LYS A 64 -10.71 -18.64 -12.57
N GLU A 65 -11.23 -17.66 -13.30
CA GLU A 65 -10.99 -17.50 -14.74
C GLU A 65 -10.54 -16.08 -15.14
N LYS A 66 -10.19 -15.23 -14.16
CA LYS A 66 -9.81 -13.82 -14.39
C LYS A 66 -8.35 -13.59 -14.01
N LYS A 67 -7.67 -12.67 -14.70
CA LYS A 67 -6.33 -12.21 -14.33
C LYS A 67 -6.42 -10.87 -13.59
N GLY A 68 -5.76 -10.77 -12.45
CA GLY A 68 -5.60 -9.51 -11.72
C GLY A 68 -4.48 -8.66 -12.32
N PHE A 69 -4.73 -7.37 -12.48
CA PHE A 69 -3.74 -6.39 -12.92
C PHE A 69 -3.76 -5.21 -11.97
N VAL A 70 -2.59 -4.62 -11.74
CA VAL A 70 -2.42 -3.38 -11.00
C VAL A 70 -1.81 -2.37 -11.95
N SER A 71 -2.42 -1.19 -12.06
CA SER A 71 -1.89 -0.05 -12.81
C SER A 71 -1.64 1.09 -11.84
N ILE A 72 -0.54 1.80 -12.05
CA ILE A 72 -0.22 3.06 -11.40
C ILE A 72 -0.24 4.09 -12.53
N ASN A 73 -1.13 5.08 -12.41
CA ASN A 73 -1.35 6.12 -13.44
C ASN A 73 -0.66 7.42 -13.07
#